data_AF-A0A409XZF9-F1
#
_entry.id   AF-A0A409XZF9-F1
#
_cell.length_a   1.000
_cell.length_b   1.000
_cell.length_c   1.000
_cell.angle_alpha   90.00
_cell.angle_beta   90.00
_cell.angle_gamma   90.00
#
_symmetry.space_group_name_H-M   'P 1'
#
loop_
_entity.id
_entity.type
_entity.pdbx_description
1 polymer ?
#
loop_
_entity_poly.entity_id
_entity_poly.type
_entity_poly.pdbx_seq_one_letter_code
_entity_poly.pdbx_strand_id
1 'polypeptide(L)'
;VTPKASPDQPLPSPSSPSSTTTSTAFPPPDPSTLHTTLSSLNAHLSKLHASLPPRTALIIFTGHSDPRRMSLLNARKNAFEGLLRTAGGAGAGVGVVGEVKRGHGVAVDGEDGKGREGEPRWTSADARDLEEAVELARRGLLFLGVKQ
;
A
#
# COMPACT_ATOMS: atom_id res chain seq x y z
N VAL A 1 -52.49 -16.46 32.87
CA VAL A 1 -51.70 -17.42 33.68
C VAL A 1 -50.60 -17.96 32.79
N THR A 2 -49.36 -17.54 33.02
CA THR A 2 -48.17 -18.19 32.43
C THR A 2 -48.03 -19.59 33.03
N PRO A 3 -47.33 -20.50 32.33
CA PRO A 3 -46.09 -20.93 32.97
C PRO A 3 -44.86 -20.57 32.15
N LYS A 4 -43.85 -20.18 32.93
CA LYS A 4 -42.53 -19.67 32.61
C LYS A 4 -41.59 -20.87 32.44
N ALA A 5 -40.92 -20.97 31.29
CA ALA A 5 -39.79 -21.90 31.11
C ALA A 5 -38.48 -21.17 31.42
N SER A 6 -37.59 -21.88 32.13
CA SER A 6 -36.36 -21.39 32.77
C SER A 6 -35.25 -20.94 31.80
N PRO A 7 -34.32 -20.10 32.29
CA PRO A 7 -33.17 -19.60 31.55
C PRO A 7 -31.94 -20.47 31.81
N ASP A 8 -31.77 -21.57 31.06
CA ASP A 8 -30.46 -22.26 31.04
C ASP A 8 -30.30 -23.14 29.80
N GLN A 9 -30.36 -22.53 28.62
CA GLN A 9 -29.91 -23.17 27.39
C GLN A 9 -28.67 -22.43 26.90
N PRO A 10 -27.49 -23.07 26.83
CA PRO A 10 -26.33 -22.44 26.21
C PRO A 10 -26.67 -22.16 24.74
N LEU A 11 -26.47 -20.90 24.33
CA LEU A 11 -26.67 -20.46 22.95
C LEU A 11 -25.93 -21.41 22.00
N PRO A 12 -26.51 -21.75 20.83
CA PRO A 12 -25.72 -22.33 19.75
C PRO A 12 -24.59 -21.36 19.43
N SER A 13 -23.35 -21.87 19.49
CA SER A 13 -22.15 -21.18 19.05
C SER A 13 -22.41 -20.52 17.69
N PRO A 14 -22.01 -19.25 17.46
CA PRO A 14 -22.02 -18.72 16.11
C PRO A 14 -21.06 -19.59 15.29
N SER A 15 -21.64 -20.51 14.52
CA SER A 15 -20.95 -21.17 13.43
C SER A 15 -20.51 -20.03 12.53
N SER A 16 -19.20 -19.75 12.60
CA SER A 16 -18.54 -18.86 11.66
C SER A 16 -19.02 -19.29 10.27
N PRO A 17 -19.60 -18.40 9.45
CA PRO A 17 -19.73 -18.74 8.05
C PRO A 17 -18.31 -19.03 7.57
N SER A 18 -18.06 -20.29 7.22
CA SER A 18 -16.86 -20.68 6.50
C SER A 18 -16.78 -19.78 5.28
N SER A 19 -15.97 -18.74 5.38
CA SER A 19 -15.46 -17.97 4.26
C SER A 19 -14.53 -18.90 3.49
N THR A 20 -15.12 -19.80 2.72
CA THR A 20 -14.47 -20.47 1.60
C THR A 20 -14.23 -19.41 0.53
N THR A 21 -13.31 -18.49 0.80
CA THR A 21 -12.60 -17.74 -0.23
C THR A 21 -11.31 -18.50 -0.46
N THR A 22 -11.34 -19.31 -1.51
CA THR A 22 -10.20 -19.90 -2.17
C THR A 22 -9.07 -18.86 -2.25
N SER A 23 -8.10 -18.98 -1.34
CA SER A 23 -6.85 -18.24 -1.38
C SER A 23 -6.03 -18.79 -2.55
N THR A 24 -6.36 -18.35 -3.77
CA THR A 24 -5.44 -18.48 -4.90
C THR A 24 -4.33 -17.48 -4.63
N ALA A 25 -3.29 -17.94 -3.93
CA ALA A 25 -2.05 -17.22 -3.73
C ALA A 25 -1.47 -16.89 -5.11
N PHE A 26 -1.73 -15.67 -5.58
CA PHE A 26 -1.10 -15.16 -6.79
C PHE A 26 0.40 -15.07 -6.50
N PRO A 27 1.27 -15.76 -7.24
CA PRO A 27 2.71 -15.54 -7.11
C PRO A 27 2.99 -14.05 -7.38
N PRO A 28 3.99 -13.45 -6.73
CA PRO A 28 4.34 -12.06 -6.97
C PRO A 28 4.55 -11.86 -8.47
N PRO A 29 3.99 -10.80 -9.08
CA PRO A 29 4.05 -10.60 -10.52
C PRO A 29 5.51 -10.54 -10.97
N ASP A 30 5.94 -11.58 -11.68
CA ASP A 30 7.30 -11.69 -12.21
C ASP A 30 7.52 -10.55 -13.23
N PRO A 31 8.63 -9.78 -13.13
CA PRO A 31 8.96 -8.72 -14.09
C PRO A 31 8.96 -9.18 -15.56
N SER A 32 9.19 -10.46 -15.84
CA SER A 32 9.14 -11.02 -17.20
C SER A 32 7.76 -10.87 -17.88
N THR A 33 6.68 -10.93 -17.09
CA THR A 33 5.30 -10.81 -17.58
C THR A 33 5.03 -9.40 -18.11
N LEU A 34 5.54 -8.38 -17.41
CA LEU A 34 5.44 -6.98 -17.80
C LEU A 34 6.09 -6.75 -19.17
N HIS A 35 7.33 -7.22 -19.33
CA HIS A 35 8.06 -7.07 -20.59
C HIS A 35 7.30 -7.72 -21.76
N THR A 36 6.78 -8.93 -21.53
CA THR A 36 5.96 -9.64 -22.52
C THR A 36 4.70 -8.87 -22.90
N THR A 37 3.97 -8.33 -21.91
CA THR A 37 2.77 -7.52 -22.14
C THR A 37 3.09 -6.24 -22.92
N LEU A 38 4.17 -5.52 -22.56
CA LEU A 38 4.59 -4.32 -23.28
C LEU A 38 5.01 -4.62 -24.73
N SER A 39 5.72 -5.72 -24.95
CA SER A 39 6.09 -6.16 -26.30
C SER A 39 4.87 -6.47 -27.15
N SER A 40 3.88 -7.16 -26.59
CA SER A 40 2.61 -7.47 -27.27
C SER A 40 1.81 -6.20 -27.58
N LEU A 41 1.69 -5.29 -26.62
CA LEU A 41 1.06 -3.99 -26.80
C LEU A 41 1.72 -3.20 -27.94
N ASN A 42 3.06 -3.12 -27.94
CA ASN A 42 3.81 -2.41 -28.99
C ASN A 42 3.56 -3.01 -30.38
N ALA A 43 3.51 -4.34 -30.49
CA ALA A 43 3.18 -5.01 -31.75
C ALA A 43 1.75 -4.66 -32.22
N HIS A 44 0.78 -4.56 -31.31
CA HIS A 44 -0.59 -4.17 -31.65
C HIS A 44 -0.69 -2.71 -32.08
N LEU A 45 -0.02 -1.80 -31.37
CA LEU A 45 0.02 -0.38 -31.74
C LEU A 45 0.64 -0.18 -33.12
N SER A 46 1.71 -0.93 -33.43
CA SER A 46 2.36 -0.91 -34.74
C SER A 46 1.41 -1.38 -35.86
N LYS A 47 0.68 -2.48 -35.62
CA LYS A 47 -0.33 -2.99 -36.57
C LYS A 47 -1.47 -2.00 -36.78
N LEU A 48 -1.97 -1.39 -35.71
CA LEU A 48 -3.03 -0.38 -35.79
C LEU A 48 -2.55 0.83 -36.58
N HIS A 49 -1.39 1.41 -36.23
CA HIS A 49 -0.83 2.53 -36.97
C HIS A 49 -0.60 2.20 -38.45
N ALA A 50 -0.16 0.98 -38.76
CA ALA A 50 0.04 0.53 -40.14
C ALA A 50 -1.27 0.41 -40.93
N SER A 51 -2.40 0.06 -40.30
CA SER A 51 -3.69 -0.08 -40.98
C SER A 51 -4.42 1.24 -41.22
N LEU A 52 -4.02 2.34 -40.55
CA LEU A 52 -4.63 3.65 -40.78
C LEU A 52 -4.34 4.18 -42.20
N PRO A 53 -5.24 4.94 -42.83
CA PRO A 53 -4.94 5.63 -44.08
C PRO A 53 -3.80 6.65 -43.94
N PRO A 54 -3.16 7.06 -45.05
CA PRO A 54 -2.27 8.21 -45.05
C PRO A 54 -2.97 9.46 -44.49
N ARG A 55 -2.22 10.33 -43.82
CA ARG A 55 -2.71 11.59 -43.21
C ARG A 55 -3.68 11.39 -42.04
N THR A 56 -3.69 10.22 -41.41
CA THR A 56 -4.39 10.00 -40.13
C THR A 56 -3.44 10.16 -38.95
N ALA A 57 -3.93 10.78 -37.86
CA ALA A 57 -3.22 10.87 -36.60
C ALA A 57 -3.73 9.80 -35.61
N LEU A 58 -2.80 9.14 -34.91
CA LEU A 58 -3.05 8.26 -33.78
C LEU A 58 -2.59 8.97 -32.50
N ILE A 59 -3.51 9.15 -31.56
CA ILE A 59 -3.25 9.81 -30.27
C ILE A 59 -3.48 8.79 -29.15
N ILE A 60 -2.48 8.60 -28.30
CA ILE A 60 -2.56 7.74 -27.12
C ILE A 60 -2.32 8.61 -25.90
N PHE A 61 -3.27 8.63 -24.99
CA PHE A 61 -3.18 9.36 -23.73
C PHE A 61 -3.28 8.37 -22.56
N THR A 62 -2.38 8.51 -21.58
CA THR A 62 -2.48 7.82 -20.30
C THR A 62 -2.67 8.85 -19.19
N GLY A 63 -3.62 8.59 -18.29
CA GLY A 63 -3.88 9.49 -17.15
C GLY A 63 -2.84 9.40 -16.03
N HIS A 64 -1.99 8.37 -16.06
CA HIS A 64 -1.00 8.08 -15.03
C HIS A 64 0.23 7.41 -15.66
N SER A 65 1.38 7.48 -14.99
CA SER A 65 2.54 6.64 -15.27
C SER A 65 2.49 5.38 -14.41
N ASP A 66 3.64 4.76 -14.11
CA ASP A 66 3.73 3.60 -13.23
C ASP A 66 3.35 3.94 -11.76
N PRO A 67 2.24 3.38 -11.22
CA PRO A 67 1.83 3.63 -9.84
C PRO A 67 2.49 2.67 -8.84
N ARG A 68 3.29 1.68 -9.28
CA ARG A 68 3.72 0.56 -8.41
C ARG A 68 4.57 1.01 -7.22
N ARG A 69 5.53 1.92 -7.44
CA ARG A 69 6.37 2.45 -6.35
C ARG A 69 5.54 3.20 -5.31
N MET A 70 4.59 4.02 -5.79
CA MET A 70 3.64 4.73 -4.93
C MET A 70 2.78 3.75 -4.11
N SER A 71 2.22 2.72 -4.77
CA SER A 71 1.41 1.69 -4.11
C SER A 71 2.19 0.91 -3.04
N LEU A 72 3.45 0.56 -3.31
CA LEU A 72 4.32 -0.14 -2.36
C LEU A 72 4.61 0.73 -1.13
N LEU A 73 4.97 1.99 -1.35
CA LEU A 73 5.26 2.93 -0.26
C LEU A 73 4.00 3.26 0.56
N ASN A 74 2.84 3.41 -0.09
CA ASN A 74 1.55 3.55 0.58
C ASN A 74 1.20 2.31 1.41
N ALA A 75 1.42 1.10 0.90
CA ALA A 75 1.19 -0.13 1.66
C ALA A 75 2.05 -0.18 2.92
N ARG A 76 3.34 0.21 2.81
CA ARG A 76 4.25 0.30 3.96
C ARG A 76 3.83 1.37 4.96
N LYS A 77 3.41 2.55 4.49
CA LYS A 77 2.87 3.62 5.33
C LYS A 77 1.64 3.16 6.11
N ASN A 78 0.69 2.56 5.41
CA ASN A 78 -0.56 2.07 6.01
C ASN A 78 -0.29 0.96 7.04
N ALA A 79 0.68 0.07 6.78
CA ALA A 79 1.08 -0.95 7.74
C ALA A 79 1.64 -0.34 9.04
N PHE A 80 2.52 0.67 8.91
CA PHE A 80 3.06 1.39 10.06
C PHE A 80 1.98 2.14 10.85
N GLU A 81 1.12 2.90 10.16
CA GLU A 81 0.01 3.62 10.79
C GLU A 81 -0.99 2.68 11.46
N GLY A 82 -1.21 1.49 10.88
CA GLY A 82 -1.99 0.42 11.49
C GLY A 82 -1.42 -0.01 12.84
N LEU A 83 -0.10 -0.23 12.91
CA LEU A 83 0.57 -0.57 14.17
C LEU A 83 0.49 0.57 15.20
N LEU A 84 0.68 1.83 14.79
CA LEU A 84 0.55 2.97 15.69
C LEU A 84 -0.87 3.13 16.24
N ARG A 85 -1.90 2.84 15.43
CA ARG A 85 -3.29 2.89 15.87
C ARG A 85 -3.60 1.81 16.89
N THR A 86 -3.08 0.60 16.69
CA THR A 86 -3.22 -0.51 17.64
C THR A 86 -2.40 -0.28 18.92
N ALA A 87 -1.22 0.31 18.82
CA ALA A 87 -0.37 0.64 19.96
C ALA A 87 -0.87 1.86 20.76
N GLY A 88 -1.39 2.88 20.08
CA GLY A 88 -1.92 4.11 20.68
C GLY A 88 -3.29 3.98 21.36
N GLY A 89 -3.98 2.84 21.18
CA GLY A 89 -5.25 2.53 21.85
C GLY A 89 -5.11 2.11 23.32
N ALA A 90 -3.88 1.86 23.82
CA ALA A 90 -3.63 1.38 25.18
C ALA A 90 -3.14 2.46 26.16
N GLY A 91 -3.14 3.73 25.80
CA GLY A 91 -2.67 4.80 26.68
C GLY A 91 -3.08 6.19 26.23
N ALA A 92 -4.26 6.64 26.68
CA ALA A 92 -4.64 8.04 26.61
C ALA A 92 -3.70 8.86 27.50
N GLY A 93 -2.89 9.73 26.89
CA GLY A 93 -2.02 10.67 27.60
C GLY A 93 -0.90 11.25 26.73
N VAL A 94 -1.23 11.90 25.60
CA VAL A 94 -0.23 12.64 24.81
C VAL A 94 -0.06 14.03 25.42
N GLY A 95 0.98 14.18 26.24
CA GLY A 95 1.53 15.46 26.65
C GLY A 95 2.17 16.15 25.45
N VAL A 96 1.67 17.34 25.13
CA VAL A 96 2.31 18.30 24.25
C VAL A 96 3.68 18.69 24.81
N VAL A 97 4.67 18.71 23.92
CA VAL A 97 6.03 19.22 24.10
C VAL A 97 6.09 20.47 25.02
N GLY A 98 6.79 20.34 26.14
CA GLY A 98 7.06 21.41 27.10
C GLY A 98 8.45 21.25 27.72
N GLU A 99 9.23 22.31 27.62
CA GLU A 99 10.65 22.48 27.90
C GLU A 99 11.05 22.37 29.40
N VAL A 100 12.34 22.10 29.64
CA VAL A 100 13.19 22.32 30.84
C VAL A 100 12.96 21.47 32.11
N LYS A 101 13.96 20.65 32.51
CA LYS A 101 14.82 20.90 33.71
C LYS A 101 16.00 19.92 33.82
N ARG A 102 17.22 20.47 33.90
CA ARG A 102 18.45 19.76 34.30
C ARG A 102 18.29 19.21 35.73
N GLY A 103 18.58 17.93 35.92
CA GLY A 103 18.67 17.28 37.23
C GLY A 103 19.51 16.01 37.17
N HIS A 104 20.57 15.98 37.97
CA HIS A 104 21.51 14.87 38.20
C HIS A 104 20.80 13.56 38.61
N GLY A 105 21.25 12.42 38.08
CA GLY A 105 20.83 11.10 38.58
C GLY A 105 21.39 9.92 37.78
N VAL A 106 22.55 9.43 38.25
CA VAL A 106 22.99 8.02 38.31
C VAL A 106 22.98 7.17 37.02
N ALA A 107 24.18 6.75 36.63
CA ALA A 107 24.46 5.74 35.62
C ALA A 107 23.74 4.42 35.92
N VAL A 108 23.05 3.90 34.91
CA VAL A 108 22.78 2.47 34.80
C VAL A 108 23.24 2.07 33.41
N ASP A 109 24.40 1.41 33.37
CA ASP A 109 24.91 0.72 32.20
C ASP A 109 23.86 -0.32 31.76
N GLY A 110 23.28 -0.05 30.59
CA GLY A 110 22.38 -0.94 29.88
C GLY A 110 22.77 -0.91 28.42
N GLU A 111 23.88 -1.55 28.10
CA GLU A 111 24.14 -2.06 26.76
C GLU A 111 22.92 -2.89 26.34
N ASP A 112 22.17 -2.39 25.36
CA ASP A 112 21.48 -3.21 24.36
C ASP A 112 21.07 -2.28 23.20
N GLY A 113 22.10 -1.71 22.57
CA GLY A 113 22.01 -1.00 21.30
C GLY A 113 21.75 -1.94 20.11
N LYS A 114 20.83 -2.90 20.26
CA LYS A 114 20.35 -3.72 19.15
C LYS A 114 18.96 -3.20 18.75
N GLY A 115 18.95 -2.16 17.92
CA GLY A 115 17.73 -1.73 17.25
C GLY A 115 17.04 -2.96 16.64
N ARG A 116 15.78 -3.20 17.00
CA ARG A 116 15.01 -4.36 16.56
C ARG A 116 14.90 -4.36 15.04
N GLU A 117 15.79 -5.08 14.37
CA GLU A 117 15.71 -5.36 12.94
C GLU A 117 14.41 -6.13 12.69
N GLY A 118 13.43 -5.47 12.08
CA GLY A 118 12.14 -6.06 11.73
C GLY A 118 10.91 -5.26 12.17
N GLU A 119 11.05 -4.24 13.01
CA GLU A 119 9.92 -3.36 13.31
C GLU A 119 9.61 -2.45 12.11
N PRO A 120 8.36 -2.41 11.61
CA PRO A 120 7.99 -1.50 10.55
C PRO A 120 8.22 -0.08 11.05
N ARG A 121 9.18 0.61 10.46
CA ARG A 121 9.47 2.02 10.73
C ARG A 121 9.12 2.86 9.52
N TRP A 122 8.52 4.01 9.76
CA TRP A 122 8.30 5.05 8.77
C TRP A 122 9.23 6.22 9.07
N THR A 123 10.06 6.60 8.10
CA THR A 123 11.04 7.68 8.25
C THR A 123 10.67 8.88 7.40
N SER A 124 11.32 10.03 7.64
CA SER A 124 11.20 11.20 6.77
C SER A 124 11.70 10.95 5.34
N ALA A 125 12.64 10.01 5.16
CA ALA A 125 13.08 9.58 3.84
C ALA A 125 11.97 8.83 3.10
N ASP A 126 11.30 7.87 3.77
CA ASP A 126 10.17 7.12 3.19
C ASP A 126 9.01 8.06 2.78
N ALA A 127 8.79 9.13 3.54
CA ALA A 127 7.80 10.16 3.21
C ALA A 127 8.15 10.93 1.92
N ARG A 128 9.40 11.37 1.78
CA ARG A 128 9.89 12.04 0.56
C ARG A 128 9.85 11.12 -0.65
N ASP A 129 10.27 9.86 -0.48
CA ASP A 129 10.19 8.84 -1.52
C ASP A 129 8.75 8.62 -2.01
N LEU A 130 7.78 8.65 -1.09
CA LEU A 130 6.37 8.52 -1.43
C LEU A 130 5.88 9.74 -2.22
N GLU A 131 6.24 10.95 -1.81
CA GLU A 131 5.90 12.19 -2.51
C GLU A 131 6.43 12.18 -3.94
N GLU A 132 7.71 11.86 -4.14
CA GLU A 132 8.32 11.73 -5.47
C GLU A 132 7.61 10.66 -6.32
N ALA A 133 7.28 9.51 -5.72
CA ALA A 133 6.58 8.45 -6.42
C ALA A 133 5.13 8.84 -6.80
N VAL A 134 4.45 9.63 -5.97
CA VAL A 134 3.13 10.21 -6.27
C VAL A 134 3.23 11.18 -7.44
N GLU A 135 4.21 12.09 -7.41
CA GLU A 135 4.43 13.03 -8.50
C GLU A 135 4.71 12.31 -9.80
N LEU A 136 5.57 11.28 -9.78
CA LEU A 136 5.87 10.48 -10.95
C LEU A 136 4.60 9.79 -11.46
N ALA A 137 3.89 9.06 -10.60
CA ALA A 137 2.67 8.35 -10.96
C ALA A 137 1.57 9.25 -11.55
N ARG A 138 1.50 10.52 -11.12
CA ARG A 138 0.56 11.53 -11.65
C ARG A 138 0.95 12.06 -13.03
N ARG A 139 2.21 11.88 -13.47
CA ARG A 139 2.63 12.28 -14.82
C ARG A 139 1.96 11.34 -15.82
N GLY A 140 0.99 11.85 -16.56
CA GLY A 140 0.44 11.15 -17.73
C GLY A 140 1.46 11.09 -18.87
N LEU A 141 1.22 10.23 -19.86
CA LEU A 141 1.97 10.21 -21.11
C LEU A 141 1.03 10.54 -22.28
N LEU A 142 1.55 11.32 -23.23
CA LEU A 142 0.89 11.60 -24.51
C LEU A 142 1.81 11.16 -25.64
N PHE A 143 1.31 10.28 -26.51
CA PHE A 143 1.97 9.92 -27.76
C PHE A 143 1.12 10.38 -28.94
N LEU A 144 1.77 11.04 -29.90
CA LEU A 144 1.18 11.51 -31.15
C LEU A 144 1.98 10.92 -32.32
N GLY A 145 1.33 10.09 -33.13
CA GLY A 145 1.88 9.57 -34.39
C GLY A 145 1.04 10.07 -35.56
N VAL A 146 1.66 10.68 -36.56
CA VAL A 146 0.99 11.08 -37.81
C VAL A 146 1.50 10.20 -38.93
N LYS A 147 0.61 9.44 -39.55
CA LYS A 147 0.96 8.64 -40.73
C LYS A 147 1.11 9.56 -41.94
N GLN A 148 2.29 9.51 -42.57
CA GLN A 148 2.55 10.18 -43.84
C GLN A 148 1.91 9.40 -45.00
#